data_AF-X1FVL4-F1
#
_entry.id   AF-X1FVL4-F1
#
_cell.length_a   1.000
_cell.length_b   1.000
_cell.length_c   1.000
_cell.angle_alpha   90.00
_cell.angle_beta   90.00
_cell.angle_gamma   90.00
#
_symmetry.space_group_name_H-M   'P 1'
#
loop_
_entity.id
_entity.type
_entity.pdbx_description
1 polymer ?
#
loop_
_entity_poly.entity_id
_entity_poly.type
_entity_poly.pdbx_seq_one_letter_code
_entity_poly.pdbx_strand_id
1 'polypeptide(L)'
;MKEARSKYFQSIALHFFKHRGAPFFLSSKELDYIARWEEMEIPLHVVLEGIERSIEIYKRKPGRKAKIQSLAFCDLQVLKAFEQDRERKVGHKKRIVERHEKRDRAKAEVERFLEKIP
;
A
#
# COMPACT_ATOMS: atom_id res chain seq x y z
N MET A 1 15.21 7.47 17.99
CA MET A 1 14.14 6.44 18.03
C MET A 1 12.77 7.00 18.40
N LYS A 2 12.56 7.60 19.60
CA LYS A 2 11.23 8.08 20.06
C LYS A 2 10.57 9.12 19.13
N GLU A 3 11.36 9.97 18.48
CA GLU A 3 10.84 11.04 17.62
C GLU A 3 10.27 10.53 16.29
N ALA A 4 10.86 9.48 15.70
CA ALA A 4 10.36 8.87 14.47
C ALA A 4 9.02 8.16 14.70
N ARG A 5 8.92 7.41 15.81
CA ARG A 5 7.67 6.80 16.30
C ARG A 5 6.58 7.85 16.51
N SER A 6 6.93 8.96 17.17
CA SER A 6 6.00 10.07 17.37
C SER A 6 5.47 10.63 16.05
N LYS A 7 6.35 10.85 15.06
CA LYS A 7 5.97 11.34 13.72
C LYS A 7 5.09 10.35 12.96
N TYR A 8 5.33 9.05 13.06
CA TYR A 8 4.51 8.00 12.44
C TYR A 8 3.07 8.04 12.94
N PHE A 9 2.89 7.99 14.27
CA PHE A 9 1.58 8.04 14.91
C PHE A 9 0.84 9.34 14.61
N GLN A 10 1.53 10.49 14.71
CA GLN A 10 0.94 11.79 14.42
C GLN A 10 0.49 11.92 12.96
N SER A 11 1.30 11.42 12.02
CA SER A 11 0.97 11.48 10.59
C SER A 11 -0.28 10.66 10.27
N ILE A 12 -0.39 9.45 10.83
CA ILE A 12 -1.56 8.58 10.67
C ILE A 12 -2.79 9.23 11.31
N ALA A 13 -2.67 9.73 12.55
CA ALA A 13 -3.76 10.40 13.25
C ALA A 13 -4.28 11.61 12.46
N LEU A 14 -3.37 12.49 12.00
CA LEU A 14 -3.70 13.68 11.23
C LEU A 14 -4.43 13.32 9.92
N HIS A 15 -3.94 12.29 9.21
CA HIS A 15 -4.58 11.85 7.98
C HIS A 15 -5.97 11.27 8.25
N PHE A 16 -6.12 10.43 9.27
CA PHE A 16 -7.40 9.83 9.63
C PHE A 16 -8.44 10.88 10.07
N PHE A 17 -8.04 11.88 10.85
CA PHE A 17 -8.94 12.94 11.34
C PHE A 17 -9.52 13.81 10.22
N LYS A 18 -8.80 14.01 9.10
CA LYS A 18 -9.33 14.75 7.93
C LYS A 18 -10.62 14.15 7.39
N HIS A 19 -10.81 12.83 7.54
CA HIS A 19 -11.96 12.11 6.98
C HIS A 19 -13.00 11.70 8.02
N ARG A 20 -12.60 11.51 9.28
CA ARG A 20 -13.48 11.12 10.40
C ARG A 20 -14.37 12.26 10.90
N GLY A 21 -13.89 13.50 10.88
CA GLY A 21 -14.53 14.59 11.64
C GLY A 21 -14.33 14.41 13.15
N ALA A 22 -15.27 14.90 13.97
CA ALA A 22 -15.20 14.73 15.42
C ALA A 22 -15.54 13.27 15.83
N PRO A 23 -14.90 12.73 16.89
CA PRO A 23 -13.90 13.37 17.75
C PRO A 23 -12.44 13.28 17.21
N PHE A 24 -11.62 14.29 17.53
CA PHE A 24 -10.22 14.43 17.11
C PHE A 24 -9.21 13.74 18.05
N PHE A 25 -9.59 12.59 18.61
CA PHE A 25 -8.68 11.77 19.41
C PHE A 25 -8.72 10.32 18.94
N LEU A 26 -7.63 9.59 19.18
CA LEU A 26 -7.58 8.15 18.97
C LEU A 26 -7.97 7.45 20.27
N SER A 27 -8.88 6.48 20.17
CA SER A 27 -9.15 5.55 21.27
C SER A 27 -7.95 4.62 21.50
N SER A 28 -7.87 3.98 22.67
CA SER A 28 -6.80 3.02 22.99
C SER A 28 -6.68 1.92 21.92
N LYS A 29 -7.81 1.39 21.46
CA LYS A 29 -7.86 0.39 20.39
C LYS A 29 -7.27 0.89 19.07
N GLU A 30 -7.45 2.17 18.75
CA GLU A 30 -6.88 2.77 17.53
C GLU A 30 -5.37 2.92 17.64
N LEU A 31 -4.85 3.23 18.83
CA LEU A 31 -3.41 3.24 19.09
C LEU A 31 -2.81 1.84 18.94
N ASP A 32 -3.51 0.79 19.37
CA ASP A 32 -3.05 -0.60 19.21
C ASP A 32 -2.91 -0.99 17.74
N TYR A 33 -3.81 -0.54 16.86
CA TYR A 33 -3.67 -0.76 15.42
C TYR A 33 -2.43 -0.09 14.85
N ILE A 34 -2.16 1.16 15.22
CA ILE A 34 -0.99 1.90 14.75
C ILE A 34 0.29 1.25 15.28
N ALA A 35 0.32 0.86 16.55
CA ALA A 35 1.44 0.16 17.17
C ALA A 35 1.74 -1.16 16.44
N ARG A 36 0.72 -1.94 16.11
CA ARG A 36 0.91 -3.17 15.35
C ARG A 36 1.46 -2.93 13.94
N TRP A 37 1.01 -1.89 13.23
CA TRP A 37 1.58 -1.56 11.92
C TRP A 37 3.03 -1.08 12.01
N GLU A 38 3.39 -0.37 13.09
CA GLU A 38 4.77 0.01 13.40
C GLU A 38 5.63 -1.24 13.67
N GLU A 39 5.16 -2.17 14.51
CA GLU A 39 5.85 -3.43 14.81
C GLU A 39 6.05 -4.31 13.58
N MET A 40 5.12 -4.25 12.62
CA MET A 40 5.22 -4.91 11.31
C MET A 40 6.12 -4.17 10.32
N GLU A 41 6.73 -3.05 10.73
CA GLU A 41 7.57 -2.17 9.91
C GLU A 41 6.89 -1.69 8.62
N ILE A 42 5.57 -1.48 8.67
CA ILE A 42 4.81 -1.01 7.52
C ILE A 42 5.17 0.46 7.27
N PRO A 43 5.69 0.82 6.08
CA PRO A 43 6.07 2.20 5.79
C PRO A 43 4.88 3.15 5.89
N LEU A 44 5.12 4.38 6.37
CA LEU A 44 4.06 5.37 6.58
C LEU A 44 3.19 5.57 5.32
N HIS A 45 3.81 5.71 4.15
CA HIS A 45 3.08 5.92 2.89
C HIS A 45 2.13 4.76 2.54
N VAL A 46 2.49 3.52 2.89
CA VAL A 46 1.65 2.33 2.67
C VAL A 46 0.44 2.35 3.60
N VAL A 47 0.63 2.74 4.87
CA VAL A 47 -0.49 2.90 5.80
C VAL A 47 -1.46 3.97 5.31
N LEU A 48 -0.95 5.12 4.89
CA LEU A 48 -1.78 6.20 4.35
C LEU A 48 -2.54 5.76 3.09
N GLU A 49 -1.89 5.02 2.18
CA GLU A 49 -2.54 4.43 1.00
C GLU A 49 -3.68 3.47 1.40
N GLY A 50 -3.45 2.61 2.39
CA GLY A 50 -4.48 1.71 2.92
C GLY A 50 -5.68 2.44 3.53
N ILE A 51 -5.44 3.51 4.30
CA ILE A 51 -6.49 4.34 4.89
C ILE A 51 -7.33 5.01 3.80
N GLU A 52 -6.69 5.63 2.80
CA GLU A 52 -7.39 6.27 1.68
C GLU A 52 -8.26 5.27 0.91
N ARG A 53 -7.73 4.07 0.62
CA ARG A 53 -8.49 2.99 -0.03
C ARG A 53 -9.72 2.60 0.78
N SER A 54 -9.59 2.47 2.09
CA SER A 54 -10.74 2.18 2.97
C SER A 54 -11.79 3.28 2.91
N ILE A 55 -11.38 4.54 2.93
CA ILE A 55 -12.28 5.70 2.81
C ILE A 55 -13.03 5.67 1.48
N GLU A 56 -12.33 5.43 0.37
CA GLU A 56 -12.92 5.34 -0.96
C GLU A 56 -13.95 4.21 -1.06
N ILE A 57 -13.61 3.01 -0.56
CA ILE A 57 -14.54 1.87 -0.51
C ILE A 57 -15.78 2.21 0.32
N TYR A 58 -15.61 2.92 1.43
CA TYR A 58 -16.73 3.32 2.29
C TYR A 58 -17.64 4.33 1.59
N LYS A 59 -17.08 5.33 0.91
CA LYS A 59 -17.83 6.34 0.14
C LYS A 59 -18.65 5.75 -1.00
N ARG A 60 -18.20 4.67 -1.63
CA ARG A 60 -18.91 4.00 -2.74
C ARG A 60 -20.17 3.25 -2.32
N LYS A 61 -20.40 3.01 -1.02
CA LYS A 61 -21.57 2.24 -0.57
C LYS A 61 -22.85 3.09 -0.62
N PRO A 62 -23.86 2.70 -1.42
CA PRO A 62 -25.11 3.45 -1.51
C PRO A 62 -25.84 3.51 -0.16
N GLY A 63 -26.43 4.67 0.16
CA GLY A 63 -27.20 4.88 1.39
C GLY A 63 -26.41 5.31 2.62
N ARG A 64 -25.07 5.41 2.55
CA ARG A 64 -24.25 5.94 3.66
C ARG A 64 -23.70 7.34 3.36
N LYS A 65 -24.27 8.35 4.02
CA LYS A 65 -23.63 9.67 4.22
C LYS A 65 -22.52 9.63 5.29
N ALA A 66 -22.20 8.45 5.81
CA ALA A 66 -21.42 8.28 7.02
C ALA A 66 -19.91 8.37 6.76
N LYS A 67 -19.17 8.77 7.80
CA LYS A 67 -17.70 8.82 7.83
C LYS A 67 -17.15 7.51 8.41
N ILE A 68 -15.91 7.16 8.11
CA ILE A 68 -15.24 6.05 8.80
C ILE A 68 -15.00 6.45 10.25
N GLN A 69 -15.53 5.66 11.19
CA GLN A 69 -15.49 5.99 12.61
C GLN A 69 -14.34 5.32 13.39
N SER A 70 -13.60 4.39 12.78
CA SER A 70 -12.52 3.65 13.44
C SER A 70 -11.44 3.14 12.49
N LEU A 71 -10.18 3.16 12.92
CA LEU A 71 -9.05 2.54 12.20
C LEU A 71 -9.19 1.02 12.03
N ALA A 72 -10.05 0.35 12.81
CA ALA A 72 -10.32 -1.08 12.62
C ALA A 72 -10.83 -1.40 11.19
N PHE A 73 -11.55 -0.46 10.55
CA PHE A 73 -12.01 -0.61 9.16
C PHE A 73 -10.89 -0.40 8.13
N CYS A 74 -9.77 0.20 8.53
CA CYS A 74 -8.62 0.47 7.67
C CYS A 74 -7.64 -0.70 7.63
N ASP A 75 -7.62 -1.53 8.69
CA ASP A 75 -6.63 -2.59 8.87
C ASP A 75 -6.50 -3.53 7.66
N LEU A 76 -7.62 -4.06 7.16
CA LEU A 76 -7.60 -4.95 6.01
C LEU A 76 -6.96 -4.29 4.76
N GLN A 77 -7.24 -3.01 4.51
CA GLN A 77 -6.70 -2.32 3.34
C GLN A 77 -5.24 -1.91 3.53
N VAL A 78 -4.83 -1.60 4.76
CA VAL A 78 -3.41 -1.35 5.10
C VAL A 78 -2.59 -2.61 4.88
N LEU A 79 -3.05 -3.76 5.36
CA LEU A 79 -2.35 -5.04 5.17
C LEU A 79 -2.25 -5.41 3.68
N LYS A 80 -3.33 -5.22 2.91
CA LYS A 80 -3.31 -5.42 1.44
C LYS A 80 -2.35 -4.47 0.73
N ALA A 81 -2.31 -3.20 1.13
CA ALA A 81 -1.37 -2.23 0.57
C ALA A 81 0.07 -2.65 0.89
N PHE A 82 0.32 -3.19 2.07
CA PHE A 82 1.64 -3.69 2.48
C PHE A 82 2.07 -4.93 1.69
N GLU A 83 1.18 -5.89 1.47
CA GLU A 83 1.46 -7.03 0.58
C GLU A 83 1.82 -6.55 -0.83
N GLN A 84 1.04 -5.63 -1.40
CA GLN A 84 1.31 -5.06 -2.72
C GLN A 84 2.63 -4.27 -2.79
N ASP A 85 2.98 -3.52 -1.74
CA ASP A 85 4.26 -2.83 -1.67
C ASP A 85 5.43 -3.82 -1.67
N ARG A 86 5.30 -4.93 -0.93
CA ARG A 86 6.29 -6.02 -0.94
C ARG A 86 6.42 -6.66 -2.32
N GLU A 87 5.30 -6.93 -3.00
CA GLU A 87 5.31 -7.45 -4.37
C GLU A 87 5.95 -6.48 -5.37
N ARG A 88 5.63 -5.18 -5.28
CA ARG A 88 6.22 -4.12 -6.13
C ARG A 88 7.74 -4.04 -5.95
N LYS A 89 8.22 -4.12 -4.70
CA LYS A 89 9.67 -4.13 -4.38
C LYS A 89 10.39 -5.36 -4.96
N VAL A 90 9.74 -6.51 -5.00
CA VAL A 90 10.28 -7.72 -5.66
C VAL A 90 10.28 -7.55 -7.19
N GLY A 91 9.24 -6.95 -7.76
CA GLY A 91 9.13 -6.65 -9.19
C GLY A 91 10.14 -5.62 -9.71
N HIS A 92 10.53 -4.63 -8.90
CA HIS A 92 11.58 -3.65 -9.23
C HIS A 92 12.99 -4.26 -9.32
N LYS A 93 13.20 -5.48 -8.84
CA LYS A 93 14.47 -6.21 -9.02
C LYS A 93 14.61 -6.84 -10.41
N LYS A 94 13.63 -6.66 -11.33
CA LYS A 94 13.84 -6.92 -12.76
C LYS A 94 14.39 -5.65 -13.40
N ARG A 95 15.70 -5.67 -13.65
CA ARG A 95 16.48 -4.80 -14.54
C ARG A 95 15.57 -4.23 -15.65
N ILE A 96 15.51 -2.91 -15.77
CA ILE A 96 14.96 -2.25 -16.96
C ILE A 96 15.89 -2.64 -18.11
N VAL A 97 15.62 -3.79 -18.73
CA VAL A 97 16.26 -4.20 -19.98
C VAL A 97 15.48 -3.48 -21.05
N GLU A 98 16.14 -2.58 -21.78
CA GLU A 98 15.48 -1.74 -22.77
C GLU A 98 14.69 -2.60 -23.77
N ARG A 99 13.56 -2.08 -24.24
CA ARG A 99 12.65 -2.81 -25.15
C ARG A 99 13.37 -3.32 -26.40
N HIS A 100 14.46 -2.67 -26.81
CA HIS A 100 15.32 -3.07 -27.93
C HIS A 100 16.04 -4.39 -27.64
N GLU A 101 16.69 -4.52 -26.48
CA GLU A 101 17.43 -5.73 -26.09
C GLU A 101 16.52 -6.97 -25.98
N LYS A 102 15.26 -6.79 -25.59
CA LYS A 102 14.27 -7.89 -25.56
C LYS A 102 13.83 -8.31 -26.97
N ARG A 103 13.70 -7.36 -27.91
CA ARG A 103 13.35 -7.65 -29.30
C ARG A 103 14.49 -8.37 -30.01
N ASP A 104 15.73 -7.92 -29.81
CA ASP A 104 16.90 -8.55 -30.43
C ASP A 104 17.12 -9.96 -29.91
N ARG A 105 16.94 -10.16 -28.59
CA ARG A 105 17.03 -11.49 -27.98
C ARG A 105 15.92 -12.43 -28.46
N ALA A 106 14.68 -11.95 -28.55
CA ALA A 106 13.57 -12.73 -29.08
C ALA A 106 13.77 -13.07 -30.56
N LYS A 107 14.31 -12.16 -31.36
CA LYS A 107 14.59 -12.39 -32.79
C LYS A 107 15.67 -13.46 -32.98
N ALA A 108 16.76 -13.37 -32.22
CA ALA A 108 17.85 -14.35 -32.27
C ALA A 108 17.41 -15.76 -31.83
N GLU A 109 16.49 -15.85 -30.87
CA GLU A 109 15.96 -17.13 -30.39
C GLU A 109 15.00 -17.76 -31.40
N VAL A 110 14.17 -16.95 -32.07
CA VAL A 110 13.32 -17.40 -33.18
C VAL A 110 14.15 -17.85 -34.37
N GLU A 111 15.19 -17.10 -34.75
CA GLU A 111 16.08 -17.43 -35.87
C GLU A 111 16.81 -18.75 -35.63
N ARG A 112 17.35 -18.94 -34.42
CA ARG A 112 17.99 -20.19 -34.00
C ARG A 112 17.02 -21.38 -33.94
N PHE A 113 15.73 -21.13 -33.74
CA PHE A 113 14.70 -22.17 -33.81
C PHE A 113 14.39 -22.54 -35.26
N LEU A 114 14.27 -21.55 -36.15
CA LEU A 114 14.01 -21.75 -37.57
C LEU A 114 15.16 -22.47 -38.29
N GLU A 115 16.42 -22.23 -37.91
CA GLU A 115 17.60 -22.94 -38.42
C GLU A 115 17.66 -24.42 -38.05
N LYS A 116 16.92 -24.83 -37.02
CA LYS A 116 16.87 -26.23 -36.53
C LYS A 116 15.67 -27.01 -37.02
N ILE A 117 14.86 -26.42 -37.89
CA ILE A 117 13.77 -27.14 -38.56
C ILE A 117 14.37 -27.85 -39.78
N PRO A 118 14.17 -29.17 -39.94
CA PRO A 118 14.65 -29.93 -41.09
C PRO A 118 13.94 -29.57 -42.40
#